data_AF-A0A2E0TEL3-F1
#
_entry.id   AF-A0A2E0TEL3-F1
#
_cell.length_a   1.000
_cell.length_b   1.000
_cell.length_c   1.000
_cell.angle_alpha   90.00
_cell.angle_beta   90.00
_cell.angle_gamma   90.00
#
_symmetry.space_group_name_H-M   'P 1'
#
loop_
_entity.id
_entity.type
_entity.pdbx_description
1 polymer ?
#
loop_
_entity_poly.entity_id
_entity_poly.type
_entity_poly.pdbx_seq_one_letter_code
_entity_poly.pdbx_strand_id
1 'polypeptide(L)'
;MSGDPIGVILLGMRRVLACLLLVACAAETPETIGSTEAPIINGTRETGFPEVVAVVRVNSRGSIVGLCTGTVIGPRTVLTAKHCIYSDTTRIPDSSMRVLVTNNVYGTITGTYRVSDSLTTPGPFTDDDLTEGQDIAVLTTSSRISGVTPREVARSTARNGMPIEIVGFGRTDPRSGASGVKYSGTTNVGDIFRNVFQTVGMSRTCQGDSGGPAFDATGRVLGVTSFGVDERCREDMSYYTEVAPHLAMIETALGAEPSCTVYSASCNGADDDCDGMVDTGCGVLGSPCFDPSECTTGECRRVDGEFVCVQTCNPEQELTGCPDGFVCDPLTCGAGQCVAGAPGAGADGSACSDDSDCQSNHCWRRDDGSAICGRACSPGGAECPEGLVCATEGFACGACIVPDPTAPQPFGAACTEAGQCESGDCSADGFCTQACASHAECPGYRCDTDGRCALGTPTPPGGTCAVDGECEDGAGCVDIEGERVCATSCDAGCAAGTICTDGFCLPDGLPLGDLCTTNEECASGICAGTCTRICEDTASCPADFECRPAGSVSGCFPVGVEPMEPMEGDGGGCAAGGTAPFGAGFALFALVLLRRRR
;
A
#
# COMPACT_ATOMS: atom_id res chain seq x y z
N MET A 1 2.25 87.58 -16.31
CA MET A 1 3.43 86.69 -16.35
C MET A 1 2.96 85.44 -17.07
N SER A 2 3.08 85.35 -18.41
CA SER A 2 4.29 85.15 -19.23
C SER A 2 4.78 83.70 -19.16
N GLY A 3 4.59 82.88 -20.20
CA GLY A 3 3.85 83.12 -21.45
C GLY A 3 3.97 81.98 -22.46
N ASP A 4 3.24 82.10 -23.58
CA ASP A 4 3.74 82.08 -24.97
C ASP A 4 4.86 81.11 -25.42
N PRO A 5 4.85 80.68 -26.70
CA PRO A 5 3.72 80.16 -27.50
C PRO A 5 4.18 79.01 -28.45
N ILE A 6 3.44 78.75 -29.55
CA ILE A 6 3.86 77.99 -30.77
C ILE A 6 3.99 76.45 -30.56
N GLY A 7 3.56 75.56 -31.47
CA GLY A 7 2.95 75.70 -32.81
C GLY A 7 3.78 75.03 -33.92
N VAL A 8 3.21 74.92 -35.13
CA VAL A 8 3.90 74.63 -36.42
C VAL A 8 4.44 73.17 -36.60
N ILE A 9 4.37 72.48 -37.76
CA ILE A 9 3.49 72.55 -38.96
C ILE A 9 3.71 71.30 -39.90
N LEU A 10 2.80 71.09 -40.87
CA LEU A 10 2.92 70.31 -42.13
C LEU A 10 2.98 68.75 -42.20
N LEU A 11 2.02 68.24 -42.99
CA LEU A 11 2.16 67.31 -44.14
C LEU A 11 2.60 65.84 -43.99
N GLY A 12 1.83 64.92 -44.59
CA GLY A 12 2.36 63.62 -45.06
C GLY A 12 1.36 62.49 -45.26
N MET A 13 0.92 62.28 -46.52
CA MET A 13 0.36 61.05 -47.12
C MET A 13 0.57 59.72 -46.33
N ARG A 14 -0.37 58.75 -46.29
CA ARG A 14 -1.13 58.18 -47.44
C ARG A 14 -2.21 57.17 -46.99
N ARG A 15 -3.35 57.13 -47.72
CA ARG A 15 -4.26 55.97 -47.96
C ARG A 15 -4.92 55.18 -46.78
N VAL A 16 -6.26 55.31 -46.75
CA VAL A 16 -7.28 54.23 -46.63
C VAL A 16 -7.59 53.63 -45.25
N LEU A 17 -8.90 53.37 -45.03
CA LEU A 17 -9.57 52.64 -43.93
C LEU A 17 -9.55 53.28 -42.53
N ALA A 18 -10.68 53.83 -42.09
CA ALA A 18 -11.02 54.07 -40.68
C ALA A 18 -12.54 54.32 -40.47
N CYS A 19 -13.08 53.73 -39.39
CA CYS A 19 -14.23 54.15 -38.55
C CYS A 19 -15.59 54.53 -39.18
N LEU A 20 -16.73 54.00 -38.71
CA LEU A 20 -17.38 54.11 -37.38
C LEU A 20 -17.86 55.52 -36.98
N LEU A 21 -19.19 55.65 -36.91
CA LEU A 21 -19.94 56.43 -35.91
C LEU A 21 -21.17 55.56 -35.53
N LEU A 22 -21.20 55.00 -34.31
CA LEU A 22 -21.86 55.55 -33.12
C LEU A 22 -23.40 55.60 -33.17
N VAL A 23 -24.05 54.63 -32.51
CA VAL A 23 -25.29 54.80 -31.72
C VAL A 23 -25.11 54.02 -30.41
N ALA A 24 -25.73 54.50 -29.32
CA ALA A 24 -25.51 54.07 -27.94
C ALA A 24 -26.20 52.75 -27.53
N CYS A 25 -25.77 52.22 -26.38
CA CYS A 25 -26.61 51.46 -25.44
C CYS A 25 -26.31 51.93 -24.00
N ALA A 26 -27.16 51.57 -23.05
CA ALA A 26 -27.04 51.96 -21.65
C ALA A 26 -25.93 51.20 -20.91
N ALA A 27 -25.40 51.80 -19.83
CA ALA A 27 -24.47 51.15 -18.94
C ALA A 27 -25.24 50.44 -17.80
N GLU A 28 -25.43 49.13 -17.93
CA GLU A 28 -25.84 48.28 -16.81
C GLU A 28 -24.62 48.01 -15.90
N THR A 29 -24.87 47.81 -14.61
CA THR A 29 -23.82 47.47 -13.64
C THR A 29 -23.34 46.04 -13.88
N PRO A 30 -22.03 45.78 -14.05
CA PRO A 30 -21.53 44.41 -14.19
C PRO A 30 -21.71 43.67 -12.85
N GLU A 31 -22.59 42.69 -12.83
CA GLU A 31 -22.64 41.72 -11.72
C GLU A 31 -21.35 40.91 -11.70
N THR A 32 -20.74 40.79 -10.51
CA THR A 32 -19.49 40.06 -10.34
C THR A 32 -19.76 38.56 -10.28
N ILE A 33 -19.93 37.93 -11.45
CA ILE A 33 -20.06 36.48 -11.55
C ILE A 33 -18.75 35.83 -11.08
N GLY A 34 -18.77 35.26 -9.88
CA GLY A 34 -17.73 34.34 -9.42
C GLY A 34 -17.80 33.04 -10.20
N SER A 35 -16.75 32.72 -10.95
CA SER A 35 -16.59 31.45 -11.65
C SER A 35 -15.35 30.74 -11.11
N THR A 36 -15.57 29.75 -10.24
CA THR A 36 -14.51 29.02 -9.52
C THR A 36 -14.96 27.59 -9.17
N GLU A 37 -14.97 26.68 -10.15
CA GLU A 37 -15.10 25.23 -9.92
C GLU A 37 -14.13 24.47 -10.82
N ALA A 38 -13.15 23.78 -10.21
CA ALA A 38 -12.26 22.79 -10.82
C ALA A 38 -11.38 22.11 -9.73
N PRO A 39 -10.91 20.86 -9.91
CA PRO A 39 -11.71 19.70 -10.35
C PRO A 39 -11.45 18.41 -9.50
N ILE A 40 -12.20 17.30 -9.43
CA ILE A 40 -13.33 16.67 -10.17
C ILE A 40 -13.73 17.40 -11.45
N ILE A 41 -13.73 16.72 -12.59
CA ILE A 41 -13.89 17.35 -13.90
C ILE A 41 -15.21 18.16 -13.93
N ASN A 42 -15.09 19.48 -13.75
CA ASN A 42 -16.12 20.43 -13.28
C ASN A 42 -16.66 20.12 -11.85
N GLY A 43 -15.98 20.61 -10.80
CA GLY A 43 -16.28 20.32 -9.38
C GLY A 43 -15.32 21.02 -8.40
N THR A 44 -15.56 20.97 -7.10
CA THR A 44 -14.88 21.81 -6.08
C THR A 44 -14.08 21.01 -5.05
N ARG A 45 -13.02 21.62 -4.49
CA ARG A 45 -12.15 20.96 -3.49
C ARG A 45 -12.92 20.77 -2.19
N GLU A 46 -13.00 19.54 -1.73
CA GLU A 46 -13.94 19.15 -0.68
C GLU A 46 -13.26 18.86 0.66
N THR A 47 -13.90 19.28 1.75
CA THR A 47 -13.48 19.01 3.12
C THR A 47 -14.61 18.68 4.10
N GLY A 48 -15.88 18.88 3.71
CA GLY A 48 -17.08 18.72 4.53
C GLY A 48 -17.68 17.30 4.59
N PHE A 49 -17.15 16.36 3.82
CA PHE A 49 -17.55 14.95 3.81
C PHE A 49 -16.46 14.04 4.41
N PRO A 50 -16.23 14.04 5.75
CA PRO A 50 -15.26 13.14 6.40
C PRO A 50 -15.57 11.64 6.22
N GLU A 51 -16.83 11.30 5.96
CA GLU A 51 -17.32 9.95 5.63
C GLU A 51 -16.89 9.42 4.26
N VAL A 52 -16.44 10.30 3.36
CA VAL A 52 -15.88 9.90 2.07
C VAL A 52 -14.39 9.70 2.26
N VAL A 53 -13.96 8.46 2.11
CA VAL A 53 -12.64 7.98 2.53
C VAL A 53 -11.85 7.48 1.33
N ALA A 54 -10.53 7.60 1.36
CA ALA A 54 -9.69 6.97 0.34
C ALA A 54 -9.53 5.48 0.69
N VAL A 55 -9.88 4.61 -0.25
CA VAL A 55 -9.68 3.17 -0.16
C VAL A 55 -8.42 2.86 -0.96
N VAL A 56 -7.33 2.48 -0.29
CA VAL A 56 -6.03 2.30 -0.95
C VAL A 56 -5.53 0.87 -0.82
N ARG A 57 -4.97 0.35 -1.92
CA ARG A 57 -4.12 -0.84 -1.91
C ARG A 57 -2.70 -0.40 -1.57
N VAL A 58 -2.12 -0.99 -0.53
CA VAL A 58 -0.70 -0.83 -0.18
C VAL A 58 0.09 -2.08 -0.53
N ASN A 59 1.36 -1.91 -0.89
CA ASN A 59 2.31 -3.02 -1.06
C ASN A 59 2.92 -3.43 0.30
N SER A 60 3.81 -4.43 0.29
CA SER A 60 4.55 -4.89 1.48
C SER A 60 5.45 -3.82 2.11
N ARG A 61 5.83 -2.78 1.36
CA ARG A 61 6.60 -1.60 1.81
C ARG A 61 5.70 -0.44 2.28
N GLY A 62 4.38 -0.68 2.43
CA GLY A 62 3.39 0.31 2.84
C GLY A 62 3.03 1.38 1.78
N SER A 63 3.67 1.37 0.61
CA SER A 63 3.43 2.36 -0.45
C SER A 63 2.06 2.16 -1.08
N ILE A 64 1.32 3.26 -1.34
CA ILE A 64 0.05 3.22 -2.07
C ILE A 64 0.33 2.84 -3.52
N VAL A 65 -0.19 1.67 -3.94
CA VAL A 65 -0.09 1.13 -5.32
C VAL A 65 -1.43 1.05 -6.04
N GLY A 66 -2.53 1.36 -5.35
CA GLY A 66 -3.85 1.54 -5.94
C GLY A 66 -4.70 2.50 -5.10
N LEU A 67 -5.51 3.32 -5.76
CA LEU A 67 -6.39 4.30 -5.12
C LEU A 67 -7.81 4.14 -5.67
N CYS A 68 -8.75 4.02 -4.73
CA CYS A 68 -10.19 4.13 -4.90
C CYS A 68 -10.74 5.10 -3.85
N THR A 69 -12.04 5.36 -3.94
CA THR A 69 -12.87 6.03 -2.93
C THR A 69 -13.76 4.99 -2.24
N GLY A 70 -14.23 5.28 -1.03
CA GLY A 70 -15.29 4.57 -0.36
C GLY A 70 -16.14 5.49 0.52
N THR A 71 -17.23 4.97 1.07
CA THR A 71 -18.12 5.71 1.97
C THR A 71 -18.33 4.95 3.28
N VAL A 72 -18.10 5.60 4.41
CA VAL A 72 -18.39 5.03 5.73
C VAL A 72 -19.91 4.93 5.92
N ILE A 73 -20.42 3.71 5.99
CA ILE A 73 -21.86 3.38 6.13
C ILE A 73 -22.20 2.70 7.47
N GLY A 74 -21.19 2.28 8.24
CA GLY A 74 -21.33 1.74 9.60
C GLY A 74 -20.08 1.98 10.45
N PRO A 75 -20.08 1.57 11.73
CA PRO A 75 -18.96 1.78 12.67
C PRO A 75 -17.59 1.30 12.17
N ARG A 76 -17.58 0.20 11.42
CA ARG A 76 -16.39 -0.41 10.79
C ARG A 76 -16.58 -0.58 9.27
N THR A 77 -17.68 -0.08 8.72
CA THR A 77 -18.24 -0.60 7.47
C THR A 77 -18.12 0.45 6.38
N VAL A 78 -17.40 0.13 5.30
CA VAL A 78 -17.13 1.05 4.18
C VAL A 78 -17.61 0.47 2.87
N LEU A 79 -18.52 1.16 2.19
CA LEU A 79 -19.03 0.80 0.87
C LEU A 79 -18.04 1.27 -0.22
N THR A 80 -17.74 0.42 -1.19
CA THR A 80 -16.85 0.70 -2.34
C THR A 80 -17.21 -0.20 -3.54
N ALA A 81 -16.43 -0.18 -4.63
CA ALA A 81 -16.65 -1.01 -5.81
C ALA A 81 -15.96 -2.39 -5.66
N LYS A 82 -16.45 -3.41 -6.37
CA LYS A 82 -15.84 -4.76 -6.37
C LYS A 82 -14.45 -4.72 -7.01
N HIS A 83 -14.29 -4.01 -8.12
CA HIS A 83 -12.99 -3.90 -8.79
C HIS A 83 -11.92 -3.20 -7.93
N CYS A 84 -12.29 -2.46 -6.88
CA CYS A 84 -11.33 -1.87 -5.92
C CYS A 84 -10.68 -2.90 -4.99
N ILE A 85 -11.24 -4.11 -4.86
CA ILE A 85 -10.67 -5.26 -4.14
C ILE A 85 -10.27 -6.42 -5.07
N TYR A 86 -10.14 -6.16 -6.37
CA TYR A 86 -9.64 -7.11 -7.37
C TYR A 86 -8.52 -6.50 -8.22
N SER A 87 -7.64 -7.37 -8.72
CA SER A 87 -6.64 -7.10 -9.75
C SER A 87 -6.98 -8.07 -10.87
N ASP A 88 -7.62 -7.56 -11.92
CA ASP A 88 -8.35 -8.37 -12.92
C ASP A 88 -9.33 -9.34 -12.23
N THR A 89 -9.20 -10.65 -12.45
CA THR A 89 -10.03 -11.68 -11.79
C THR A 89 -9.50 -12.11 -10.41
N THR A 90 -8.31 -11.63 -9.99
CA THR A 90 -7.65 -12.04 -8.75
C THR A 90 -8.05 -11.13 -7.59
N ARG A 91 -8.57 -11.69 -6.49
CA ARG A 91 -8.93 -10.89 -5.31
C ARG A 91 -7.67 -10.33 -4.63
N ILE A 92 -7.66 -9.03 -4.33
CA ILE A 92 -6.61 -8.40 -3.53
C ILE A 92 -6.79 -8.83 -2.06
N PRO A 93 -5.74 -9.24 -1.33
CA PRO A 93 -5.85 -9.56 0.08
C PRO A 93 -6.33 -8.36 0.91
N ASP A 94 -7.29 -8.57 1.80
CA ASP A 94 -7.82 -7.51 2.67
C ASP A 94 -6.72 -6.86 3.56
N SER A 95 -5.72 -7.66 3.96
CA SER A 95 -4.52 -7.20 4.66
C SER A 95 -3.65 -6.20 3.86
N SER A 96 -3.82 -6.14 2.53
CA SER A 96 -3.22 -5.13 1.64
C SER A 96 -4.09 -3.88 1.47
N MET A 97 -5.30 -3.83 2.02
CA MET A 97 -6.22 -2.69 1.87
C MET A 97 -6.22 -1.79 3.12
N ARG A 98 -6.27 -0.46 2.92
CA ARG A 98 -6.42 0.53 3.99
C ARG A 98 -7.56 1.49 3.66
N VAL A 99 -8.23 1.95 4.71
CA VAL A 99 -9.19 3.06 4.67
C VAL A 99 -8.53 4.27 5.30
N LEU A 100 -8.45 5.39 4.56
CA LEU A 100 -7.86 6.64 5.02
C LEU A 100 -8.95 7.72 5.15
N VAL A 101 -9.16 8.21 6.37
CA VAL A 101 -9.96 9.42 6.64
C VAL A 101 -9.06 10.63 6.39
N THR A 102 -9.26 11.29 5.25
CA THR A 102 -8.49 12.47 4.83
C THR A 102 -9.26 13.28 3.78
N ASN A 103 -8.75 14.47 3.45
CA ASN A 103 -9.14 15.26 2.28
C ASN A 103 -8.00 15.36 1.23
N ASN A 104 -6.81 14.80 1.52
CA ASN A 104 -5.67 14.69 0.62
C ASN A 104 -4.75 13.55 1.09
N VAL A 105 -4.58 12.49 0.30
CA VAL A 105 -3.72 11.34 0.64
C VAL A 105 -2.23 11.72 0.72
N TYR A 106 -1.83 12.87 0.17
CA TYR A 106 -0.49 13.47 0.29
C TYR A 106 -0.43 14.58 1.36
N GLY A 107 -1.36 14.58 2.31
CA GLY A 107 -1.45 15.58 3.38
C GLY A 107 -1.87 14.94 4.69
N THR A 108 -2.47 15.73 5.59
CA THR A 108 -2.93 15.23 6.89
C THR A 108 -3.96 14.11 6.72
N ILE A 109 -3.61 12.91 7.19
CA ILE A 109 -4.53 11.78 7.35
C ILE A 109 -4.97 11.79 8.81
N THR A 110 -6.27 11.91 9.07
CA THR A 110 -6.85 12.01 10.42
C THR A 110 -7.29 10.65 10.98
N GLY A 111 -7.06 9.56 10.23
CA GLY A 111 -7.28 8.20 10.68
C GLY A 111 -6.95 7.19 9.58
N THR A 112 -6.20 6.14 9.94
CA THR A 112 -5.78 5.06 9.05
C THR A 112 -6.26 3.74 9.64
N TYR A 113 -7.06 2.99 8.88
CA TYR A 113 -7.70 1.77 9.34
C TYR A 113 -7.32 0.60 8.43
N ARG A 114 -6.94 -0.54 9.01
CA ARG A 114 -6.73 -1.79 8.26
C ARG A 114 -8.08 -2.40 7.92
N VAL A 115 -8.22 -2.96 6.72
CA VAL A 115 -9.35 -3.85 6.39
C VAL A 115 -9.05 -5.23 6.96
N SER A 116 -10.03 -5.83 7.62
CA SER A 116 -9.95 -7.18 8.22
C SER A 116 -10.74 -8.23 7.44
N ASP A 117 -11.79 -7.81 6.72
CA ASP A 117 -12.62 -8.65 5.85
C ASP A 117 -13.28 -7.78 4.76
N SER A 118 -13.74 -8.38 3.68
CA SER A 118 -14.65 -7.74 2.73
C SER A 118 -15.68 -8.69 2.13
N LEU A 119 -16.89 -8.16 1.90
CA LEU A 119 -18.03 -8.85 1.30
C LEU A 119 -18.38 -8.20 -0.04
N THR A 120 -18.56 -9.01 -1.08
CA THR A 120 -18.86 -8.57 -2.45
C THR A 120 -19.97 -9.43 -3.06
N THR A 121 -20.50 -9.00 -4.19
CA THR A 121 -21.32 -9.86 -5.06
C THR A 121 -20.57 -11.15 -5.44
N PRO A 122 -21.28 -12.26 -5.72
CA PRO A 122 -20.64 -13.58 -5.89
C PRO A 122 -19.65 -13.65 -7.05
N GLY A 123 -18.63 -14.52 -6.88
CA GLY A 123 -17.63 -14.81 -7.90
C GLY A 123 -16.50 -13.76 -7.98
N PRO A 124 -15.46 -14.02 -8.80
CA PRO A 124 -14.41 -13.04 -9.08
C PRO A 124 -15.00 -11.81 -9.80
N PHE A 125 -14.24 -10.71 -9.85
CA PHE A 125 -14.59 -9.58 -10.72
C PHE A 125 -14.48 -9.95 -12.20
N THR A 126 -15.45 -9.53 -13.01
CA THR A 126 -15.42 -9.60 -14.49
C THR A 126 -16.09 -8.38 -15.12
N ASP A 127 -15.87 -8.14 -16.42
CA ASP A 127 -16.55 -7.08 -17.19
C ASP A 127 -18.09 -7.19 -17.16
N ASP A 128 -18.64 -8.38 -16.94
CA ASP A 128 -20.08 -8.59 -16.78
C ASP A 128 -20.61 -7.92 -15.50
N ASP A 129 -19.82 -7.85 -14.41
CA ASP A 129 -20.21 -7.18 -13.17
C ASP A 129 -20.50 -5.68 -13.39
N LEU A 130 -19.79 -5.05 -14.32
CA LEU A 130 -19.99 -3.64 -14.68
C LEU A 130 -21.38 -3.43 -15.30
N THR A 131 -21.80 -4.33 -16.20
CA THR A 131 -23.02 -4.13 -17.02
C THR A 131 -24.28 -4.81 -16.48
N GLU A 132 -24.13 -5.78 -15.57
CA GLU A 132 -25.22 -6.38 -14.77
C GLU A 132 -25.40 -5.71 -13.40
N GLY A 133 -24.61 -4.68 -13.11
CA GLY A 133 -24.68 -3.91 -11.88
C GLY A 133 -24.37 -4.76 -10.65
N GLN A 134 -23.19 -5.37 -10.64
CA GLN A 134 -22.67 -6.21 -9.56
C GLN A 134 -21.30 -5.74 -9.05
N ASP A 135 -20.73 -4.66 -9.61
CA ASP A 135 -19.47 -4.05 -9.18
C ASP A 135 -19.60 -3.26 -7.86
N ILE A 136 -19.90 -3.96 -6.77
CA ILE A 136 -20.13 -3.37 -5.44
C ILE A 136 -19.63 -4.29 -4.33
N ALA A 137 -18.88 -3.71 -3.39
CA ALA A 137 -18.28 -4.40 -2.25
C ALA A 137 -18.38 -3.56 -0.97
N VAL A 138 -18.29 -4.24 0.16
CA VAL A 138 -18.27 -3.65 1.50
C VAL A 138 -17.02 -4.14 2.22
N LEU A 139 -16.23 -3.21 2.75
CA LEU A 139 -15.05 -3.48 3.55
C LEU A 139 -15.41 -3.37 5.03
N THR A 140 -14.90 -4.29 5.84
CA THR A 140 -14.92 -4.22 7.30
C THR A 140 -13.53 -3.81 7.78
N THR A 141 -13.41 -2.69 8.48
CA THR A 141 -12.17 -2.28 9.14
C THR A 141 -11.99 -3.04 10.44
N SER A 142 -10.73 -3.30 10.82
CA SER A 142 -10.42 -3.97 12.09
C SER A 142 -11.01 -3.16 13.25
N SER A 143 -10.60 -1.90 13.40
CA SER A 143 -11.08 -0.99 14.44
C SER A 143 -12.20 -0.05 13.97
N ARG A 144 -12.95 0.50 14.95
CA ARG A 144 -14.03 1.48 14.73
C ARG A 144 -13.49 2.78 14.10
N ILE A 145 -14.11 3.23 13.02
CA ILE A 145 -13.79 4.49 12.34
C ILE A 145 -14.23 5.66 13.24
N SER A 146 -13.25 6.42 13.73
CA SER A 146 -13.44 7.55 14.65
C SER A 146 -13.55 8.89 13.91
N GLY A 147 -14.17 9.90 14.53
CA GLY A 147 -14.32 11.25 13.98
C GLY A 147 -15.32 11.40 12.82
N VAL A 148 -15.91 10.29 12.35
CA VAL A 148 -16.79 10.22 11.18
C VAL A 148 -18.22 9.90 11.61
N THR A 149 -19.22 10.50 10.95
CA THR A 149 -20.62 10.08 11.04
C THR A 149 -20.97 9.19 9.85
N PRO A 150 -21.33 7.90 10.05
CA PRO A 150 -21.69 7.02 8.93
C PRO A 150 -22.96 7.49 8.19
N ARG A 151 -23.04 7.20 6.89
CA ARG A 151 -24.17 7.53 6.03
C ARG A 151 -25.12 6.36 5.82
N GLU A 152 -26.42 6.66 5.80
CA GLU A 152 -27.43 5.69 5.36
C GLU A 152 -27.28 5.37 3.87
N VAL A 153 -27.54 4.11 3.52
CA VAL A 153 -27.72 3.66 2.14
C VAL A 153 -29.14 3.88 1.65
N ALA A 154 -29.31 4.25 0.37
CA ALA A 154 -30.62 4.52 -0.20
C ALA A 154 -31.42 3.23 -0.39
N ARG A 155 -32.56 3.12 0.30
CA ARG A 155 -33.51 2.00 0.18
C ARG A 155 -34.43 2.07 -1.05
N SER A 156 -34.11 2.93 -2.01
CA SER A 156 -34.92 3.18 -3.21
C SER A 156 -34.02 3.38 -4.42
N THR A 157 -34.40 2.77 -5.54
CA THR A 157 -33.66 2.90 -6.81
C THR A 157 -33.59 4.34 -7.31
N ALA A 158 -32.57 4.59 -8.14
CA ALA A 158 -32.37 5.84 -8.86
C ALA A 158 -33.53 6.13 -9.83
N ARG A 159 -33.66 7.40 -10.25
CA ARG A 159 -34.68 7.87 -11.20
C ARG A 159 -34.11 8.95 -12.11
N ASN A 160 -34.32 8.84 -13.41
CA ASN A 160 -33.82 9.79 -14.41
C ASN A 160 -34.21 11.24 -14.04
N GLY A 161 -33.27 12.17 -14.13
CA GLY A 161 -33.43 13.57 -13.74
C GLY A 161 -33.37 13.84 -12.23
N MET A 162 -33.06 12.85 -11.39
CA MET A 162 -32.75 13.09 -9.97
C MET A 162 -31.38 13.79 -9.84
N PRO A 163 -31.28 14.95 -9.17
CA PRO A 163 -30.00 15.55 -8.86
C PRO A 163 -29.27 14.72 -7.81
N ILE A 164 -27.97 14.55 -8.00
CA ILE A 164 -27.07 13.80 -7.12
C ILE A 164 -25.76 14.58 -6.91
N GLU A 165 -25.17 14.38 -5.75
CA GLU A 165 -23.87 14.92 -5.36
C GLU A 165 -22.85 13.79 -5.37
N ILE A 166 -21.77 13.97 -6.12
CA ILE A 166 -20.71 12.97 -6.33
C ILE A 166 -19.44 13.45 -5.65
N VAL A 167 -18.75 12.56 -4.92
CA VAL A 167 -17.56 12.92 -4.12
C VAL A 167 -16.51 11.83 -4.26
N GLY A 168 -15.24 12.21 -4.43
CA GLY A 168 -14.16 11.23 -4.54
C GLY A 168 -12.76 11.82 -4.62
N PHE A 169 -11.79 10.92 -4.74
CA PHE A 169 -10.34 11.21 -4.79
C PHE A 169 -9.74 10.99 -6.18
N GLY A 170 -10.55 10.95 -7.24
CA GLY A 170 -10.11 10.62 -8.59
C GLY A 170 -9.30 11.69 -9.30
N ARG A 171 -8.90 11.38 -10.54
CA ARG A 171 -8.16 12.29 -11.41
C ARG A 171 -9.01 13.50 -11.80
N THR A 172 -8.36 14.65 -11.78
CA THR A 172 -9.02 15.95 -11.87
C THR A 172 -8.92 16.59 -13.26
N ASP A 173 -7.89 16.23 -14.04
CA ASP A 173 -7.69 16.66 -15.43
C ASP A 173 -7.46 15.42 -16.33
N PRO A 174 -8.24 15.23 -17.43
CA PRO A 174 -8.01 14.28 -18.53
C PRO A 174 -6.61 14.24 -19.19
N ARG A 175 -5.69 15.11 -18.75
CA ARG A 175 -4.31 15.25 -19.23
C ARG A 175 -3.27 14.99 -18.13
N SER A 176 -3.70 14.80 -16.88
CA SER A 176 -2.85 14.59 -15.71
C SER A 176 -3.02 13.17 -15.16
N GLY A 177 -1.94 12.61 -14.59
CA GLY A 177 -2.02 11.38 -13.80
C GLY A 177 -2.54 11.59 -12.38
N ALA A 178 -2.54 12.83 -11.88
CA ALA A 178 -2.74 13.17 -10.48
C ALA A 178 -4.19 12.96 -10.00
N SER A 179 -4.31 12.17 -8.93
CA SER A 179 -5.50 11.87 -8.12
C SER A 179 -5.12 12.01 -6.65
N GLY A 180 -5.96 11.61 -5.69
CA GLY A 180 -5.62 11.56 -4.26
C GLY A 180 -6.04 12.78 -3.42
N VAL A 181 -6.59 13.82 -4.04
CA VAL A 181 -7.22 14.95 -3.33
C VAL A 181 -8.74 14.80 -3.42
N LYS A 182 -9.46 15.06 -2.32
CA LYS A 182 -10.92 14.98 -2.30
C LYS A 182 -11.57 16.18 -3.01
N TYR A 183 -12.52 15.87 -3.88
CA TYR A 183 -13.36 16.85 -4.56
C TYR A 183 -14.83 16.39 -4.57
N SER A 184 -15.74 17.34 -4.75
CA SER A 184 -17.18 17.15 -4.90
C SER A 184 -17.70 17.77 -6.20
N GLY A 185 -18.87 17.35 -6.67
CA GLY A 185 -19.55 17.93 -7.82
C GLY A 185 -21.02 17.53 -7.90
N THR A 186 -21.82 18.23 -8.70
CA THR A 186 -23.26 17.96 -8.84
C THR A 186 -23.61 17.55 -10.26
N THR A 187 -24.36 16.46 -10.40
CA THR A 187 -24.79 15.92 -11.69
C THR A 187 -26.21 15.34 -11.55
N ASN A 188 -26.78 14.80 -12.63
CA ASN A 188 -28.10 14.17 -12.57
C ASN A 188 -28.01 12.70 -12.96
N VAL A 189 -28.91 11.88 -12.41
CA VAL A 189 -29.16 10.52 -12.90
C VAL A 189 -29.69 10.59 -14.34
N GLY A 190 -29.03 9.89 -15.25
CA GLY A 190 -29.39 9.74 -16.66
C GLY A 190 -30.30 8.53 -16.90
N ASP A 191 -29.95 7.73 -17.89
CA ASP A 191 -30.59 6.44 -18.15
C ASP A 191 -30.15 5.36 -17.14
N ILE A 192 -31.03 4.38 -16.94
CA ILE A 192 -30.91 3.33 -15.92
C ILE A 192 -31.18 1.98 -16.58
N PHE A 193 -30.31 1.01 -16.34
CA PHE A 193 -30.39 -0.36 -16.86
C PHE A 193 -29.72 -1.33 -15.88
N ARG A 194 -30.30 -2.52 -15.64
CA ARG A 194 -29.66 -3.63 -14.89
C ARG A 194 -28.90 -3.19 -13.61
N ASN A 195 -29.58 -2.51 -12.69
CA ASN A 195 -28.98 -2.01 -11.44
C ASN A 195 -27.82 -1.00 -11.64
N VAL A 196 -27.68 -0.40 -12.82
CA VAL A 196 -26.70 0.64 -13.14
C VAL A 196 -27.44 1.90 -13.59
N PHE A 197 -26.96 3.07 -13.15
CA PHE A 197 -27.34 4.34 -13.78
C PHE A 197 -26.11 5.08 -14.32
N GLN A 198 -26.29 5.77 -15.44
CA GLN A 198 -25.31 6.72 -15.96
C GLN A 198 -25.56 8.13 -15.43
N THR A 199 -24.57 9.00 -15.43
CA THR A 199 -24.72 10.43 -15.12
C THR A 199 -25.01 11.26 -16.37
N VAL A 200 -25.80 12.33 -16.24
CA VAL A 200 -25.97 13.38 -17.24
C VAL A 200 -25.79 14.77 -16.60
N GLY A 201 -24.62 15.35 -16.79
CA GLY A 201 -24.24 16.64 -16.21
C GLY A 201 -22.78 16.99 -16.51
N MET A 202 -22.33 18.14 -15.99
CA MET A 202 -20.97 18.63 -16.26
C MET A 202 -19.93 17.95 -15.36
N SER A 203 -20.27 17.76 -14.08
CA SER A 203 -19.49 16.97 -13.12
C SER A 203 -19.54 15.48 -13.46
N ARG A 204 -18.37 14.84 -13.53
CA ARG A 204 -18.17 13.41 -13.79
C ARG A 204 -16.99 12.87 -12.97
N THR A 205 -16.95 11.56 -12.76
CA THR A 205 -15.86 10.87 -12.08
C THR A 205 -14.77 10.38 -13.05
N CYS A 206 -13.59 10.08 -12.50
CA CYS A 206 -12.44 9.55 -13.23
C CYS A 206 -11.67 8.54 -12.36
N GLN A 207 -10.55 8.02 -12.89
CA GLN A 207 -9.69 7.02 -12.22
C GLN A 207 -9.34 7.46 -10.78
N GLY A 208 -9.73 6.65 -9.79
CA GLY A 208 -9.60 6.91 -8.34
C GLY A 208 -10.89 7.37 -7.63
N ASP A 209 -11.91 7.82 -8.37
CA ASP A 209 -13.27 8.03 -7.82
C ASP A 209 -14.06 6.72 -7.72
N SER A 210 -13.57 5.64 -8.32
CA SER A 210 -14.09 4.27 -8.20
C SER A 210 -14.43 3.92 -6.75
N GLY A 211 -15.61 3.36 -6.51
CA GLY A 211 -16.12 3.09 -5.17
C GLY A 211 -16.71 4.29 -4.42
N GLY A 212 -16.58 5.50 -4.96
CA GLY A 212 -17.12 6.73 -4.36
C GLY A 212 -18.65 6.82 -4.44
N PRO A 213 -19.28 7.61 -3.55
CA PRO A 213 -20.73 7.75 -3.52
C PRO A 213 -21.25 8.72 -4.58
N ALA A 214 -22.41 8.37 -5.14
CA ALA A 214 -23.44 9.33 -5.52
C ALA A 214 -24.44 9.46 -4.36
N PHE A 215 -24.52 10.62 -3.73
CA PHE A 215 -25.52 10.93 -2.71
C PHE A 215 -26.82 11.44 -3.33
N ASP A 216 -27.96 11.01 -2.78
CA ASP A 216 -29.26 11.63 -3.07
C ASP A 216 -29.44 12.98 -2.36
N ALA A 217 -30.51 13.71 -2.69
CA ALA A 217 -30.84 15.00 -2.06
C ALA A 217 -31.19 14.95 -0.55
N THR A 218 -31.07 13.78 0.10
CA THR A 218 -31.13 13.61 1.56
C THR A 218 -29.79 13.18 2.17
N GLY A 219 -28.72 13.09 1.36
CA GLY A 219 -27.39 12.70 1.79
C GLY A 219 -27.23 11.21 2.05
N ARG A 220 -28.01 10.36 1.36
CA ARG A 220 -27.92 8.89 1.44
C ARG A 220 -27.24 8.33 0.20
N VAL A 221 -26.46 7.26 0.33
CA VAL A 221 -25.71 6.69 -0.81
C VAL A 221 -26.68 5.98 -1.77
N LEU A 222 -26.88 6.57 -2.96
CA LEU A 222 -27.77 6.08 -4.01
C LEU A 222 -27.06 5.11 -4.96
N GLY A 223 -25.80 5.40 -5.28
CA GLY A 223 -24.96 4.61 -6.17
C GLY A 223 -23.49 4.64 -5.76
N VAL A 224 -22.75 3.66 -6.27
CA VAL A 224 -21.30 3.50 -6.11
C VAL A 224 -20.63 3.68 -7.47
N THR A 225 -19.64 4.56 -7.60
CA THR A 225 -18.90 4.79 -8.85
C THR A 225 -18.26 3.49 -9.32
N SER A 226 -18.59 3.04 -10.53
CA SER A 226 -18.12 1.78 -11.09
C SER A 226 -17.20 2.00 -12.30
N PHE A 227 -17.72 2.52 -13.42
CA PHE A 227 -16.93 2.66 -14.65
C PHE A 227 -17.24 3.94 -15.44
N GLY A 228 -16.46 4.16 -16.51
CA GLY A 228 -16.65 5.22 -17.50
C GLY A 228 -16.30 4.71 -18.90
N VAL A 229 -16.69 5.45 -19.94
CA VAL A 229 -16.50 5.03 -21.36
C VAL A 229 -15.15 5.44 -21.98
N ASP A 230 -14.29 6.14 -21.23
CA ASP A 230 -12.95 6.55 -21.64
C ASP A 230 -12.00 6.53 -20.42
N GLU A 231 -10.88 5.82 -20.54
CA GLU A 231 -9.80 5.79 -19.53
C GLU A 231 -9.25 7.19 -19.20
N ARG A 232 -9.39 8.13 -20.15
CA ARG A 232 -8.97 9.53 -20.03
C ARG A 232 -10.11 10.46 -19.61
N CYS A 233 -11.30 9.94 -19.34
CA CYS A 233 -12.43 10.65 -18.74
C CYS A 233 -12.90 11.89 -19.53
N ARG A 234 -12.75 11.89 -20.86
CA ARG A 234 -13.08 13.02 -21.74
C ARG A 234 -14.55 13.08 -22.13
N GLU A 235 -15.22 11.93 -22.11
CA GLU A 235 -16.66 11.81 -22.35
C GLU A 235 -17.45 12.15 -21.08
N ASP A 236 -18.69 12.60 -21.23
CA ASP A 236 -19.51 13.21 -20.17
C ASP A 236 -20.33 12.19 -19.35
N MET A 237 -19.92 10.92 -19.33
CA MET A 237 -20.71 9.79 -18.81
C MET A 237 -19.92 8.89 -17.87
N SER A 238 -20.29 8.92 -16.59
CA SER A 238 -19.87 8.00 -15.54
C SER A 238 -21.02 7.05 -15.17
N TYR A 239 -20.70 5.82 -14.78
CA TYR A 239 -21.66 4.76 -14.48
C TYR A 239 -21.54 4.29 -13.02
N TYR A 240 -22.68 4.09 -12.38
CA TYR A 240 -22.80 3.79 -10.96
C TYR A 240 -23.65 2.56 -10.74
N THR A 241 -23.17 1.62 -9.92
CA THR A 241 -23.98 0.50 -9.41
C THR A 241 -24.96 1.05 -8.37
N GLU A 242 -26.26 0.80 -8.57
CA GLU A 242 -27.31 1.18 -7.62
C GLU A 242 -27.14 0.44 -6.29
N VAL A 243 -27.35 1.14 -5.17
CA VAL A 243 -27.19 0.52 -3.85
C VAL A 243 -28.43 -0.31 -3.44
N ALA A 244 -29.63 0.11 -3.86
CA ALA A 244 -30.88 -0.50 -3.44
C ALA A 244 -31.05 -2.02 -3.78
N PRO A 245 -30.55 -2.54 -4.91
CA PRO A 245 -30.60 -3.98 -5.21
C PRO A 245 -29.71 -4.85 -4.29
N HIS A 246 -28.68 -4.27 -3.67
CA HIS A 246 -27.67 -4.98 -2.88
C HIS A 246 -27.89 -4.86 -1.36
N LEU A 247 -29.03 -4.31 -0.92
CA LEU A 247 -29.33 -4.08 0.49
C LEU A 247 -29.14 -5.33 1.35
N ALA A 248 -29.50 -6.53 0.88
CA ALA A 248 -29.30 -7.75 1.66
C ALA A 248 -27.82 -8.07 1.94
N MET A 249 -26.92 -7.79 1.00
CA MET A 249 -25.47 -7.93 1.17
C MET A 249 -24.93 -6.86 2.13
N ILE A 250 -25.39 -5.62 1.96
CA ILE A 250 -24.96 -4.48 2.76
C ILE A 250 -25.47 -4.60 4.21
N GLU A 251 -26.71 -5.04 4.42
CA GLU A 251 -27.29 -5.35 5.73
C GLU A 251 -26.64 -6.59 6.36
N THR A 252 -26.10 -7.52 5.56
CA THR A 252 -25.25 -8.61 6.10
C THR A 252 -23.93 -8.04 6.63
N ALA A 253 -23.25 -7.18 5.88
CA ALA A 253 -22.00 -6.55 6.33
C ALA A 253 -22.19 -5.55 7.50
N LEU A 254 -23.31 -4.83 7.55
CA LEU A 254 -23.70 -3.98 8.68
C LEU A 254 -24.20 -4.79 9.89
N GLY A 255 -24.63 -6.04 9.68
CA GLY A 255 -25.00 -7.00 10.72
C GLY A 255 -23.85 -7.89 11.17
N ALA A 256 -22.72 -7.88 10.46
CA ALA A 256 -21.50 -8.63 10.73
C ALA A 256 -20.57 -7.89 11.72
N GLU A 257 -21.15 -7.21 12.71
CA GLU A 257 -20.44 -7.01 13.97
C GLU A 257 -20.10 -8.42 14.51
N PRO A 258 -18.83 -8.73 14.84
CA PRO A 258 -18.43 -10.08 15.25
C PRO A 258 -19.20 -10.50 16.51
N SER A 259 -19.45 -11.81 16.65
CA SER A 259 -20.19 -12.33 17.80
C SER A 259 -19.34 -12.27 19.08
N CYS A 260 -19.32 -11.10 19.73
CA CYS A 260 -18.60 -10.85 20.97
C CYS A 260 -18.84 -11.94 22.03
N THR A 261 -17.79 -12.34 22.73
CA THR A 261 -17.89 -13.28 23.86
C THR A 261 -17.35 -12.62 25.12
N VAL A 262 -18.25 -12.41 26.09
CA VAL A 262 -18.12 -11.48 27.23
C VAL A 262 -17.15 -11.95 28.33
N TYR A 263 -15.95 -12.41 27.95
CA TYR A 263 -15.02 -13.09 28.86
C TYR A 263 -13.54 -12.70 28.72
N SER A 264 -13.09 -12.16 27.58
CA SER A 264 -11.74 -11.57 27.43
C SER A 264 -11.60 -10.79 26.12
N ALA A 265 -11.13 -9.55 26.19
CA ALA A 265 -10.52 -8.90 25.04
C ALA A 265 -9.18 -9.58 24.70
N SER A 266 -8.90 -9.78 23.41
CA SER A 266 -7.58 -10.13 22.90
C SER A 266 -7.08 -9.01 21.99
N CYS A 267 -5.80 -8.64 22.06
CA CYS A 267 -5.30 -7.45 21.37
C CYS A 267 -5.07 -7.74 19.87
N ASN A 268 -6.18 -7.84 19.15
CA ASN A 268 -6.26 -8.24 17.75
C ASN A 268 -6.79 -7.10 16.85
N GLY A 269 -7.17 -5.96 17.45
CA GLY A 269 -7.76 -4.81 16.78
C GLY A 269 -9.29 -4.81 16.74
N ALA A 270 -9.97 -5.67 17.51
CA ALA A 270 -11.43 -5.79 17.55
C ALA A 270 -12.06 -5.43 18.92
N ASP A 271 -13.38 -5.61 19.01
CA ASP A 271 -14.22 -5.35 20.18
C ASP A 271 -14.77 -6.73 20.60
N ASP A 272 -13.90 -7.57 21.14
CA ASP A 272 -14.20 -8.98 21.42
C ASP A 272 -15.24 -9.15 22.54
N ASP A 273 -15.40 -8.14 23.42
CA ASP A 273 -16.27 -8.16 24.59
C ASP A 273 -17.54 -7.28 24.47
N CYS A 274 -17.71 -6.54 23.36
CA CYS A 274 -18.87 -5.71 23.02
C CYS A 274 -19.07 -4.47 23.93
N ASP A 275 -18.01 -3.91 24.51
CA ASP A 275 -18.12 -2.66 25.29
C ASP A 275 -18.20 -1.38 24.42
N GLY A 276 -17.90 -1.51 23.13
CA GLY A 276 -17.95 -0.43 22.12
C GLY A 276 -16.59 0.20 21.81
N MET A 277 -15.56 -0.14 22.58
CA MET A 277 -14.16 0.22 22.38
C MET A 277 -13.41 -0.93 21.70
N VAL A 278 -12.14 -0.73 21.35
CA VAL A 278 -11.29 -1.75 20.75
C VAL A 278 -10.20 -2.09 21.74
N ASP A 279 -9.89 -3.37 21.88
CA ASP A 279 -8.74 -3.86 22.66
C ASP A 279 -8.70 -3.32 24.11
N THR A 280 -9.84 -3.32 24.82
CA THR A 280 -10.02 -2.59 26.10
C THR A 280 -9.20 -3.17 27.27
N GLY A 281 -8.00 -2.61 27.47
CA GLY A 281 -7.02 -3.06 28.47
C GLY A 281 -5.65 -3.42 27.88
N CYS A 282 -5.55 -3.46 26.56
CA CYS A 282 -4.30 -3.66 25.83
C CYS A 282 -3.39 -2.43 25.88
N GLY A 283 -2.10 -2.66 25.71
CA GLY A 283 -1.10 -1.62 25.58
C GLY A 283 -1.24 -0.86 24.26
N VAL A 284 -1.50 0.44 24.36
CA VAL A 284 -1.28 1.38 23.24
C VAL A 284 0.22 1.57 23.00
N LEU A 285 0.59 2.14 21.85
CA LEU A 285 1.98 2.51 21.53
C LEU A 285 2.70 3.18 22.72
N GLY A 286 3.87 2.66 23.10
CA GLY A 286 4.65 3.11 24.26
C GLY A 286 4.24 2.52 25.62
N SER A 287 3.19 1.70 25.70
CA SER A 287 2.81 0.98 26.93
C SER A 287 3.71 -0.22 27.18
N PRO A 288 4.00 -0.61 28.44
CA PRO A 288 4.75 -1.82 28.74
C PRO A 288 4.00 -3.09 28.33
N CYS A 289 4.75 -4.12 27.90
CA CYS A 289 4.23 -5.42 27.47
C CYS A 289 5.22 -6.56 27.76
N PHE A 290 4.76 -7.80 27.60
CA PHE A 290 5.55 -9.04 27.64
C PHE A 290 5.37 -9.90 26.40
N ASP A 291 4.26 -9.76 25.67
CA ASP A 291 3.94 -10.50 24.46
C ASP A 291 3.29 -9.58 23.39
N PRO A 292 3.50 -9.80 22.08
CA PRO A 292 2.87 -8.98 21.02
C PRO A 292 1.33 -8.96 21.09
N SER A 293 0.70 -10.02 21.61
CA SER A 293 -0.76 -10.10 21.83
C SER A 293 -1.27 -9.30 23.04
N GLU A 294 -0.41 -8.54 23.72
CA GLU A 294 -0.80 -7.51 24.69
C GLU A 294 -0.91 -6.10 24.07
N CYS A 295 -0.56 -5.93 22.79
CA CYS A 295 -0.39 -4.63 22.14
C CYS A 295 -1.40 -4.36 21.02
N THR A 296 -2.03 -3.18 20.99
CA THR A 296 -2.94 -2.77 19.90
C THR A 296 -2.24 -2.59 18.55
N THR A 297 -0.91 -2.61 18.54
CA THR A 297 -0.06 -2.60 17.34
C THR A 297 0.25 -4.00 16.81
N GLY A 298 0.00 -5.06 17.60
CA GLY A 298 0.44 -6.43 17.34
C GLY A 298 1.95 -6.66 17.49
N GLU A 299 2.68 -5.72 18.11
CA GLU A 299 4.15 -5.69 18.16
C GLU A 299 4.65 -5.27 19.55
N CYS A 300 5.21 -6.23 20.31
CA CYS A 300 5.86 -5.99 21.60
C CYS A 300 7.38 -6.13 21.43
N ARG A 301 8.15 -5.04 21.61
CA ARG A 301 9.60 -5.03 21.39
C ARG A 301 10.33 -4.24 22.46
N ARG A 302 11.65 -4.41 22.51
CA ARG A 302 12.49 -3.85 23.57
C ARG A 302 13.07 -2.49 23.18
N VAL A 303 12.72 -1.46 23.94
CA VAL A 303 13.19 -0.06 23.79
C VAL A 303 13.82 0.37 25.11
N ASP A 304 15.01 0.98 25.08
CA ASP A 304 15.79 1.39 26.27
C ASP A 304 15.98 0.34 27.38
N GLY A 305 15.78 -0.94 27.05
CA GLY A 305 15.90 -2.07 27.98
C GLY A 305 14.59 -2.54 28.61
N GLU A 306 13.47 -1.84 28.40
CA GLU A 306 12.12 -2.28 28.78
C GLU A 306 11.37 -2.83 27.55
N PHE A 307 10.39 -3.71 27.75
CA PHE A 307 9.52 -4.20 26.68
C PHE A 307 8.28 -3.31 26.60
N VAL A 308 8.04 -2.73 25.43
CA VAL A 308 6.91 -1.82 25.15
C VAL A 308 6.25 -2.16 23.82
N CYS A 309 4.96 -1.83 23.72
CA CYS A 309 4.23 -1.89 22.47
C CYS A 309 4.83 -0.87 21.50
N VAL A 310 5.35 -1.33 20.36
CA VAL A 310 5.93 -0.49 19.32
C VAL A 310 5.06 -0.50 18.07
N GLN A 311 5.26 0.50 17.21
CA GLN A 311 4.76 0.49 15.84
C GLN A 311 5.97 0.59 14.91
N THR A 312 5.96 -0.12 13.79
CA THR A 312 6.97 0.11 12.75
C THR A 312 6.78 1.46 12.06
N CYS A 313 7.89 2.01 11.60
CA CYS A 313 7.98 3.25 10.81
C CYS A 313 9.06 3.10 9.74
N ASN A 314 9.17 4.05 8.83
CA ASN A 314 10.27 4.13 7.86
C ASN A 314 11.03 5.47 8.00
N PRO A 315 12.29 5.47 8.48
CA PRO A 315 13.05 6.70 8.70
C PRO A 315 13.56 7.34 7.40
N GLU A 316 13.46 6.66 6.25
CA GLU A 316 13.68 7.22 4.90
C GLU A 316 12.55 8.15 4.43
N GLN A 317 11.37 8.12 5.06
CA GLN A 317 10.19 8.85 4.58
C GLN A 317 9.93 10.15 5.36
N GLU A 318 9.39 11.16 4.67
CA GLU A 318 8.95 12.41 5.30
C GLU A 318 7.81 12.19 6.29
N LEU A 319 6.89 11.32 5.92
CA LEU A 319 5.85 10.79 6.79
C LEU A 319 6.30 9.41 7.27
N THR A 320 7.18 9.38 8.28
CA THR A 320 7.77 8.14 8.80
C THR A 320 6.73 7.11 9.25
N GLY A 321 5.52 7.56 9.60
CA GLY A 321 4.37 6.73 10.00
C GLY A 321 4.05 6.78 11.50
N CYS A 322 4.88 7.46 12.31
CA CYS A 322 4.62 7.60 13.74
C CYS A 322 3.52 8.65 14.05
N PRO A 323 2.65 8.41 15.05
CA PRO A 323 1.64 9.36 15.49
C PRO A 323 2.23 10.47 16.38
N ASP A 324 1.44 11.53 16.63
CA ASP A 324 1.82 12.65 17.49
C ASP A 324 2.34 12.20 18.86
N GLY A 325 3.50 12.73 19.27
CA GLY A 325 4.19 12.35 20.50
C GLY A 325 5.14 11.15 20.37
N PHE A 326 5.34 10.65 19.15
CA PHE A 326 6.33 9.64 18.83
C PHE A 326 7.23 10.07 17.66
N VAL A 327 8.48 9.61 17.67
CA VAL A 327 9.47 9.80 16.62
C VAL A 327 9.93 8.45 16.08
N CYS A 328 10.40 8.39 14.84
CA CYS A 328 10.93 7.17 14.25
C CYS A 328 12.39 6.98 14.68
N ASP A 329 12.65 5.93 15.46
CA ASP A 329 13.98 5.45 15.84
C ASP A 329 14.50 4.49 14.75
N PRO A 330 15.58 4.84 14.01
CA PRO A 330 16.08 4.02 12.91
C PRO A 330 16.67 2.68 13.39
N LEU A 331 16.17 1.57 12.86
CA LEU A 331 16.72 0.23 13.10
C LEU A 331 17.58 -0.22 11.90
N THR A 332 17.12 0.12 10.70
CA THR A 332 17.82 0.07 9.42
C THR A 332 17.40 1.30 8.60
N CYS A 333 17.95 1.49 7.41
CA CYS A 333 17.66 2.68 6.60
C CYS A 333 16.18 2.75 6.17
N GLY A 334 15.60 1.61 5.78
CA GLY A 334 14.20 1.48 5.35
C GLY A 334 13.21 1.06 6.43
N ALA A 335 13.63 0.87 7.68
CA ALA A 335 12.75 0.44 8.78
C ALA A 335 13.20 0.96 10.15
N GLY A 336 12.24 1.43 10.94
CA GLY A 336 12.44 1.90 12.31
C GLY A 336 11.29 1.49 13.24
N GLN A 337 11.35 1.96 14.47
CA GLN A 337 10.29 1.80 15.49
C GLN A 337 9.85 3.16 16.03
N CYS A 338 8.56 3.34 16.29
CA CYS A 338 8.06 4.58 16.90
C CYS A 338 8.34 4.58 18.40
N VAL A 339 9.23 5.46 18.85
CA VAL A 339 9.59 5.67 20.26
C VAL A 339 8.99 6.97 20.79
N ALA A 340 8.68 7.04 22.09
CA ALA A 340 8.03 8.20 22.68
C ALA A 340 8.98 9.41 22.67
N GLY A 341 8.58 10.49 22.01
CA GLY A 341 9.45 11.65 21.80
C GLY A 341 8.80 12.74 20.94
N ALA A 342 9.43 13.91 20.90
CA ALA A 342 9.10 14.97 19.96
C ALA A 342 10.26 15.14 18.98
N PRO A 343 10.02 15.48 17.70
CA PRO A 343 11.07 15.82 16.76
C PRO A 343 11.98 16.92 17.31
N GLY A 344 13.29 16.78 17.09
CA GLY A 344 14.28 17.75 17.50
C GLY A 344 14.17 19.08 16.74
N ALA A 345 14.97 20.07 17.12
CA ALA A 345 14.94 21.39 16.51
C ALA A 345 15.78 21.47 15.20
N GLY A 346 16.81 20.65 15.07
CA GLY A 346 17.76 20.65 13.96
C GLY A 346 17.16 20.13 12.66
N ALA A 347 17.12 20.96 11.63
CA ALA A 347 16.77 20.56 10.27
C ALA A 347 17.94 19.81 9.59
N ASP A 348 17.67 19.12 8.49
CA ASP A 348 18.68 18.43 7.69
C ASP A 348 19.87 19.35 7.33
N GLY A 349 21.09 18.85 7.52
CA GLY A 349 22.34 19.59 7.38
C GLY A 349 22.79 20.42 8.60
N SER A 350 22.00 20.50 9.68
CA SER A 350 22.44 21.15 10.94
C SER A 350 23.26 20.21 11.83
N ALA A 351 24.16 20.76 12.65
CA ALA A 351 25.02 19.95 13.52
C ALA A 351 24.28 19.43 14.77
N CYS A 352 24.57 18.19 15.17
CA CYS A 352 23.94 17.49 16.31
C CYS A 352 24.98 16.84 17.24
N SER A 353 24.53 16.38 18.40
CA SER A 353 25.27 15.49 19.31
C SER A 353 24.56 14.13 19.44
N ASP A 354 23.23 14.16 19.53
CA ASP A 354 22.36 13.00 19.74
C ASP A 354 21.15 13.06 18.78
N ASP A 355 20.54 11.91 18.48
CA ASP A 355 19.49 11.78 17.46
C ASP A 355 18.26 12.66 17.73
N SER A 356 17.94 12.90 19.00
CA SER A 356 16.85 13.78 19.44
C SER A 356 17.12 15.29 19.28
N ASP A 357 18.33 15.69 18.86
CA ASP A 357 18.56 17.07 18.38
C ASP A 357 17.83 17.34 17.05
N CYS A 358 17.49 16.29 16.29
CA CYS A 358 17.13 16.37 14.87
C CYS A 358 15.63 16.19 14.59
N GLN A 359 15.11 16.93 13.62
CA GLN A 359 13.73 16.81 13.13
C GLN A 359 13.45 15.43 12.50
N SER A 360 14.48 14.81 11.91
CA SER A 360 14.47 13.44 11.41
C SER A 360 14.53 12.36 12.50
N ASN A 361 14.84 12.74 13.75
CA ASN A 361 15.29 11.83 14.81
C ASN A 361 16.48 10.94 14.36
N HIS A 362 17.40 11.50 13.56
CA HIS A 362 18.62 10.83 13.11
C HIS A 362 19.79 11.81 13.03
N CYS A 363 20.79 11.57 13.87
CA CYS A 363 22.05 12.32 13.96
C CYS A 363 23.17 11.48 13.35
N TRP A 364 23.34 11.62 12.03
CA TRP A 364 24.32 10.86 11.26
C TRP A 364 25.74 11.33 11.59
N ARG A 365 26.58 10.38 12.02
CA ARG A 365 27.98 10.60 12.41
C ARG A 365 28.88 10.22 11.25
N ARG A 366 29.78 11.13 10.90
CA ARG A 366 30.63 11.10 9.70
C ARG A 366 32.04 10.62 10.03
N ASP A 367 32.77 10.15 9.02
CA ASP A 367 34.13 9.61 9.18
C ASP A 367 35.16 10.66 9.63
N ASP A 368 34.88 11.96 9.42
CA ASP A 368 35.69 13.07 9.95
C ASP A 368 35.45 13.36 11.45
N GLY A 369 34.51 12.65 12.08
CA GLY A 369 34.11 12.82 13.48
C GLY A 369 33.11 13.95 13.71
N SER A 370 32.60 14.60 12.66
CA SER A 370 31.44 15.49 12.75
C SER A 370 30.13 14.69 12.81
N ALA A 371 29.05 15.35 13.23
CA ALA A 371 27.72 14.77 13.26
C ALA A 371 26.68 15.80 12.81
N ILE A 372 25.77 15.39 11.93
CA ILE A 372 24.75 16.25 11.35
C ILE A 372 23.38 15.56 11.34
N CYS A 373 22.35 16.35 11.59
CA CYS A 373 20.98 15.96 11.33
C CYS A 373 20.78 15.72 9.84
N GLY A 374 20.02 14.68 9.53
CA GLY A 374 19.46 14.45 8.20
C GLY A 374 18.45 13.32 8.27
N ARG A 375 17.50 13.26 7.34
CA ARG A 375 16.69 12.06 7.15
C ARG A 375 17.58 10.87 6.80
N ALA A 376 17.31 9.68 7.36
CA ALA A 376 18.04 8.48 6.98
C ALA A 376 17.86 8.21 5.47
N CYS A 377 18.87 7.63 4.82
CA CYS A 377 18.78 7.27 3.41
C CYS A 377 19.60 6.01 3.09
N SER A 378 19.22 5.32 2.03
CA SER A 378 20.03 4.29 1.38
C SER A 378 20.21 4.65 -0.11
N PRO A 379 21.35 4.31 -0.74
CA PRO A 379 21.56 4.60 -2.16
C PRO A 379 20.62 3.76 -3.03
N GLY A 380 19.94 4.40 -3.98
CA GLY A 380 18.84 3.76 -4.73
C GLY A 380 17.59 3.46 -3.90
N GLY A 381 17.54 3.91 -2.64
CA GLY A 381 16.36 3.88 -1.76
C GLY A 381 15.42 5.07 -2.02
N ALA A 382 14.80 5.60 -0.97
CA ALA A 382 13.95 6.79 -1.10
C ALA A 382 14.75 8.03 -1.60
N GLU A 383 14.19 8.76 -2.56
CA GLU A 383 14.76 10.03 -3.01
C GLU A 383 14.78 11.06 -1.87
N CYS A 384 15.95 11.65 -1.61
CA CYS A 384 16.06 12.76 -0.67
C CYS A 384 15.27 13.99 -1.16
N PRO A 385 14.74 14.84 -0.25
CA PRO A 385 14.01 16.06 -0.60
C PRO A 385 14.74 16.96 -1.60
N GLU A 386 13.98 17.72 -2.41
CA GLU A 386 14.51 18.55 -3.49
C GLU A 386 15.66 19.48 -3.04
N GLY A 387 16.86 19.25 -3.57
CA GLY A 387 18.08 19.98 -3.22
C GLY A 387 18.99 19.30 -2.20
N LEU A 388 18.63 18.11 -1.70
CA LEU A 388 19.47 17.25 -0.87
C LEU A 388 19.98 16.03 -1.64
N VAL A 389 21.08 15.42 -1.20
CA VAL A 389 21.62 14.15 -1.71
C VAL A 389 21.79 13.16 -0.56
N CYS A 390 21.63 11.86 -0.84
CA CYS A 390 22.01 10.83 0.12
C CYS A 390 23.54 10.75 0.19
N ALA A 391 24.13 10.95 1.37
CA ALA A 391 25.55 10.71 1.61
C ALA A 391 25.70 9.59 2.64
N THR A 392 26.39 8.51 2.26
CA THR A 392 26.59 7.34 3.14
C THR A 392 28.02 7.16 3.61
N GLU A 393 29.01 7.80 2.97
CA GLU A 393 30.45 7.63 3.27
C GLU A 393 30.92 6.16 3.26
N GLY A 394 30.23 5.28 2.52
CA GLY A 394 30.55 3.85 2.51
C GLY A 394 29.91 3.03 3.63
N PHE A 395 28.91 3.56 4.32
CA PHE A 395 28.01 2.78 5.17
C PHE A 395 26.74 2.35 4.40
N ALA A 396 26.05 1.32 4.91
CA ALA A 396 24.81 0.83 4.30
C ALA A 396 23.63 1.81 4.44
N CYS A 397 23.66 2.65 5.48
CA CYS A 397 22.75 3.78 5.65
C CYS A 397 23.57 5.08 5.74
N GLY A 398 23.01 6.16 5.19
CA GLY A 398 23.54 7.51 5.29
C GLY A 398 22.45 8.50 5.69
N ALA A 399 22.70 9.78 5.43
CA ALA A 399 21.71 10.83 5.61
C ALA A 399 21.52 11.69 4.36
N CYS A 400 20.33 12.26 4.21
CA CYS A 400 20.05 13.33 3.27
C CYS A 400 20.73 14.63 3.72
N ILE A 401 21.75 15.06 2.97
CA ILE A 401 22.55 16.26 3.25
C ILE A 401 22.42 17.28 2.13
N VAL A 402 22.73 18.54 2.42
CA VAL A 402 22.94 19.54 1.37
C VAL A 402 24.26 19.19 0.65
N PRO A 403 24.27 18.95 -0.68
CA PRO A 403 25.49 18.67 -1.41
C PRO A 403 26.40 19.89 -1.40
N ASP A 404 27.71 19.69 -1.17
CA ASP A 404 28.70 20.75 -1.40
C ASP A 404 28.82 20.97 -2.93
N PRO A 405 28.48 22.15 -3.47
CA PRO A 405 28.51 22.41 -4.91
C PRO A 405 29.94 22.64 -5.46
N THR A 406 30.97 22.48 -4.62
CA THR A 406 32.39 22.68 -4.96
C THR A 406 33.26 21.44 -4.73
N ALA A 407 32.73 20.40 -4.09
CA ALA A 407 33.40 19.12 -3.90
C ALA A 407 32.84 18.04 -4.85
N PRO A 408 33.66 17.07 -5.31
CA PRO A 408 33.15 15.81 -5.80
C PRO A 408 32.36 15.10 -4.69
N GLN A 409 31.31 14.37 -5.07
CA GLN A 409 30.40 13.71 -4.16
C GLN A 409 30.97 12.34 -3.72
N PRO A 410 30.74 11.91 -2.47
CA PRO A 410 31.28 10.67 -1.94
C PRO A 410 30.64 9.44 -2.58
N PHE A 411 31.22 8.26 -2.30
CA PHE A 411 30.63 6.98 -2.66
C PHE A 411 29.16 6.88 -2.21
N GLY A 412 28.31 6.41 -3.11
CA GLY A 412 26.87 6.25 -2.95
C GLY A 412 26.00 7.50 -3.15
N ALA A 413 26.59 8.68 -3.30
CA ALA A 413 25.83 9.90 -3.62
C ALA A 413 25.27 9.89 -5.06
N ALA A 414 24.15 10.57 -5.28
CA ALA A 414 23.51 10.64 -6.60
C ALA A 414 24.37 11.41 -7.62
N CYS A 415 24.42 10.92 -8.88
CA CYS A 415 25.23 11.49 -9.95
C CYS A 415 24.59 11.32 -11.33
N THR A 416 25.08 12.11 -12.29
CA THR A 416 24.73 12.07 -13.71
C THR A 416 25.95 12.02 -14.63
N GLU A 417 27.11 12.49 -14.16
CA GLU A 417 28.39 12.44 -14.86
C GLU A 417 29.50 11.96 -13.91
N ALA A 418 30.42 11.14 -14.42
CA ALA A 418 31.55 10.58 -13.67
C ALA A 418 32.41 11.64 -12.94
N GLY A 419 32.54 12.84 -13.52
CA GLY A 419 33.27 13.96 -12.92
C GLY A 419 32.60 14.60 -11.68
N GLN A 420 31.39 14.17 -11.32
CA GLN A 420 30.72 14.58 -10.08
C GLN A 420 31.15 13.77 -8.86
N CYS A 421 31.88 12.66 -9.03
CA CYS A 421 32.17 11.70 -7.95
C CYS A 421 33.64 11.74 -7.51
N GLU A 422 33.93 11.50 -6.24
CA GLU A 422 35.32 11.41 -5.71
C GLU A 422 36.13 10.28 -6.36
N SER A 423 35.47 9.18 -6.69
CA SER A 423 36.02 8.06 -7.46
C SER A 423 36.33 8.42 -8.92
N GLY A 424 35.76 9.51 -9.42
CA GLY A 424 35.71 9.81 -10.85
C GLY A 424 34.83 8.83 -11.64
N ASP A 425 33.87 8.15 -11.00
CA ASP A 425 33.03 7.12 -11.60
C ASP A 425 31.57 7.18 -11.14
N CYS A 426 30.63 7.09 -12.09
CA CYS A 426 29.19 7.22 -11.87
C CYS A 426 28.49 6.04 -12.54
N SER A 427 27.68 5.30 -11.77
CA SER A 427 27.05 4.06 -12.22
C SER A 427 25.92 4.29 -13.23
N ALA A 428 25.51 3.23 -13.92
CA ALA A 428 24.35 3.24 -14.81
C ALA A 428 23.03 3.57 -14.06
N ASP A 429 22.97 3.27 -12.75
CA ASP A 429 21.83 3.54 -11.88
C ASP A 429 21.88 4.93 -11.22
N GLY A 430 22.85 5.78 -11.59
CA GLY A 430 22.91 7.19 -11.18
C GLY A 430 23.48 7.43 -9.76
N PHE A 431 24.40 6.59 -9.28
CA PHE A 431 25.12 6.81 -8.02
C PHE A 431 26.65 6.71 -8.19
N CYS A 432 27.39 7.45 -7.36
CA CYS A 432 28.86 7.44 -7.35
C CYS A 432 29.37 6.09 -6.89
N THR A 433 29.92 5.31 -7.82
CA THR A 433 30.45 3.96 -7.56
C THR A 433 31.97 3.98 -7.40
N GLN A 434 32.55 2.88 -6.94
CA GLN A 434 34.00 2.68 -6.85
C GLN A 434 34.38 1.31 -7.40
N ALA A 435 35.66 1.15 -7.76
CA ALA A 435 36.22 -0.14 -8.15
C ALA A 435 36.37 -1.06 -6.92
N CYS A 436 36.13 -2.36 -7.12
CA CYS A 436 36.18 -3.38 -6.08
C CYS A 436 36.79 -4.69 -6.59
N ALA A 437 37.32 -5.49 -5.67
CA ALA A 437 37.79 -6.86 -5.91
C ALA A 437 37.04 -7.90 -5.04
N SER A 438 36.18 -7.46 -4.12
CA SER A 438 35.38 -8.29 -3.21
C SER A 438 34.13 -7.53 -2.73
N HIS A 439 33.13 -8.24 -2.22
CA HIS A 439 31.92 -7.62 -1.67
C HIS A 439 32.19 -6.79 -0.41
N ALA A 440 33.22 -7.16 0.35
CA ALA A 440 33.71 -6.38 1.50
C ALA A 440 34.17 -4.95 1.13
N GLU A 441 34.47 -4.67 -0.14
CA GLU A 441 34.86 -3.35 -0.65
C GLU A 441 33.64 -2.52 -1.14
N CYS A 442 32.42 -3.06 -1.00
CA CYS A 442 31.17 -2.43 -1.43
C CYS A 442 30.10 -2.46 -0.31
N PRO A 443 30.28 -1.75 0.83
CA PRO A 443 29.39 -1.92 1.97
C PRO A 443 28.01 -1.30 1.70
N GLY A 444 26.95 -2.10 1.88
CA GLY A 444 25.58 -1.74 1.46
C GLY A 444 25.23 -2.09 0.00
N TYR A 445 26.18 -2.67 -0.74
CA TYR A 445 26.12 -2.99 -2.16
C TYR A 445 26.65 -4.41 -2.43
N ARG A 446 26.84 -4.76 -3.71
CA ARG A 446 27.64 -5.91 -4.14
C ARG A 446 28.74 -5.51 -5.11
N CYS A 447 29.77 -6.34 -5.26
CA CYS A 447 30.82 -6.14 -6.25
C CYS A 447 30.45 -6.90 -7.53
N ASP A 448 30.18 -6.17 -8.61
CA ASP A 448 29.74 -6.72 -9.89
C ASP A 448 30.87 -7.37 -10.70
N THR A 449 30.50 -8.03 -11.80
CA THR A 449 31.44 -8.73 -12.68
C THR A 449 32.39 -7.82 -13.48
N ASP A 450 32.12 -6.51 -13.55
CA ASP A 450 33.02 -5.50 -14.14
C ASP A 450 33.97 -4.89 -13.09
N GLY A 451 33.89 -5.34 -11.83
CA GLY A 451 34.72 -4.88 -10.71
C GLY A 451 34.28 -3.54 -10.16
N ARG A 452 32.97 -3.26 -10.14
CA ARG A 452 32.37 -2.05 -9.54
C ARG A 452 31.32 -2.37 -8.50
N CYS A 453 31.06 -1.44 -7.57
CA CYS A 453 29.93 -1.58 -6.67
C CYS A 453 28.60 -1.31 -7.39
N ALA A 454 27.66 -2.25 -7.30
CA ALA A 454 26.34 -2.22 -7.94
C ALA A 454 25.20 -2.40 -6.90
N LEU A 455 24.01 -1.86 -7.19
CA LEU A 455 22.87 -1.84 -6.26
C LEU A 455 22.37 -3.25 -5.89
N GLY A 456 22.10 -3.45 -4.61
CA GLY A 456 21.67 -4.72 -4.01
C GLY A 456 22.80 -5.45 -3.30
N THR A 457 22.49 -6.24 -2.27
CA THR A 457 23.45 -7.04 -1.51
C THR A 457 23.85 -8.33 -2.25
N PRO A 458 24.99 -8.96 -1.92
CA PRO A 458 25.27 -10.33 -2.35
C PRO A 458 24.21 -11.32 -1.86
N THR A 459 23.99 -12.35 -2.66
CA THR A 459 23.13 -13.49 -2.39
C THR A 459 23.91 -14.57 -1.61
N PRO A 460 23.41 -15.01 -0.44
CA PRO A 460 24.07 -16.04 0.36
C PRO A 460 23.92 -17.44 -0.28
N PRO A 461 24.75 -18.43 0.15
CA PRO A 461 24.64 -19.80 -0.32
C PRO A 461 23.23 -20.39 -0.18
N GLY A 462 22.73 -21.01 -1.26
CA GLY A 462 21.36 -21.50 -1.40
C GLY A 462 20.37 -20.51 -2.04
N GLY A 463 20.73 -19.23 -2.18
CA GLY A 463 19.92 -18.25 -2.91
C GLY A 463 20.12 -18.30 -4.43
N THR A 464 19.09 -17.89 -5.19
CA THR A 464 19.10 -17.88 -6.67
C THR A 464 19.99 -16.78 -7.27
N CYS A 465 20.59 -17.05 -8.42
CA CYS A 465 21.49 -16.10 -9.09
C CYS A 465 21.52 -16.28 -10.63
N ALA A 466 21.96 -15.24 -11.33
CA ALA A 466 22.15 -15.18 -12.78
C ALA A 466 23.64 -15.06 -13.19
N VAL A 467 24.53 -14.54 -12.34
CA VAL A 467 25.99 -14.51 -12.56
C VAL A 467 26.77 -14.71 -11.26
N ASP A 468 28.05 -15.09 -11.35
CA ASP A 468 28.89 -15.33 -10.16
C ASP A 468 29.05 -14.08 -9.28
N GLY A 469 29.12 -12.89 -9.88
CA GLY A 469 29.15 -11.59 -9.20
C GLY A 469 27.82 -11.13 -8.59
N GLU A 470 26.92 -12.06 -8.30
CA GLU A 470 25.76 -11.87 -7.42
C GLU A 470 25.91 -12.61 -6.09
N CYS A 471 26.87 -13.52 -5.96
CA CYS A 471 27.02 -14.39 -4.78
C CYS A 471 27.99 -13.83 -3.74
N GLU A 472 27.79 -14.18 -2.46
CA GLU A 472 28.73 -13.87 -1.36
C GLU A 472 30.17 -14.37 -1.66
N ASP A 473 31.18 -13.63 -1.16
CA ASP A 473 32.60 -13.86 -1.43
C ASP A 473 33.03 -15.30 -1.13
N GLY A 474 33.29 -16.08 -2.19
CA GLY A 474 33.72 -17.49 -2.12
C GLY A 474 32.66 -18.50 -2.57
N ALA A 475 31.41 -18.08 -2.78
CA ALA A 475 30.41 -18.83 -3.53
C ALA A 475 30.50 -18.50 -5.04
N GLY A 476 30.07 -19.45 -5.88
CA GLY A 476 29.85 -19.24 -7.31
C GLY A 476 28.40 -19.53 -7.69
N CYS A 477 27.95 -18.99 -8.82
CA CYS A 477 26.57 -19.13 -9.29
C CYS A 477 26.41 -20.38 -10.16
N VAL A 478 26.32 -21.54 -9.49
CA VAL A 478 26.39 -22.86 -10.11
C VAL A 478 25.02 -23.38 -10.54
N ASP A 479 25.01 -24.21 -11.58
CA ASP A 479 23.82 -24.93 -12.05
C ASP A 479 23.74 -26.30 -11.37
N ILE A 480 22.67 -26.55 -10.62
CA ILE A 480 22.39 -27.77 -9.89
C ILE A 480 20.98 -28.21 -10.26
N GLU A 481 20.86 -29.38 -10.90
CA GLU A 481 19.61 -29.94 -11.44
C GLU A 481 18.78 -28.99 -12.35
N GLY A 482 19.44 -28.01 -12.99
CA GLY A 482 18.79 -27.00 -13.84
C GLY A 482 18.33 -25.73 -13.11
N GLU A 483 18.65 -25.60 -11.82
CA GLU A 483 18.50 -24.38 -11.04
C GLU A 483 19.85 -23.68 -10.82
N ARG A 484 19.90 -22.36 -10.96
CA ARG A 484 21.12 -21.58 -10.67
C ARG A 484 21.09 -20.94 -9.29
N VAL A 485 22.00 -21.40 -8.44
CA VAL A 485 22.12 -21.01 -7.04
C VAL A 485 23.56 -20.65 -6.66
N CYS A 486 23.70 -19.75 -5.71
CA CYS A 486 24.98 -19.48 -5.08
C CYS A 486 25.39 -20.67 -4.21
N ALA A 487 26.57 -21.24 -4.43
CA ALA A 487 27.09 -22.32 -3.58
C ALA A 487 28.62 -22.33 -3.51
N THR A 488 29.16 -22.91 -2.43
CA THR A 488 30.61 -23.03 -2.18
C THR A 488 31.07 -24.47 -2.44
N SER A 489 32.36 -24.69 -2.79
CA SER A 489 32.89 -26.05 -3.01
C SER A 489 33.00 -26.84 -1.70
N CYS A 490 32.63 -28.13 -1.74
CA CYS A 490 32.83 -29.08 -0.64
C CYS A 490 34.29 -29.48 -0.38
N ASP A 491 35.27 -29.04 -1.18
CA ASP A 491 36.67 -29.52 -1.08
C ASP A 491 37.29 -29.32 0.32
N ALA A 492 36.79 -28.35 1.10
CA ALA A 492 37.19 -28.06 2.48
C ALA A 492 36.23 -28.62 3.56
N GLY A 493 35.10 -29.22 3.15
CA GLY A 493 33.96 -29.55 4.01
C GLY A 493 32.94 -28.40 4.13
N CYS A 494 31.69 -28.74 4.41
CA CYS A 494 30.57 -27.79 4.47
C CYS A 494 30.34 -27.19 5.87
N ALA A 495 29.64 -26.06 5.92
CA ALA A 495 29.30 -25.36 7.16
C ALA A 495 28.17 -26.08 7.93
N ALA A 496 28.04 -25.81 9.23
CA ALA A 496 26.97 -26.40 10.04
C ALA A 496 25.58 -26.00 9.50
N GLY A 497 24.73 -27.00 9.19
CA GLY A 497 23.45 -26.80 8.51
C GLY A 497 23.48 -26.96 6.99
N THR A 498 24.65 -27.27 6.40
CA THR A 498 24.80 -27.56 4.96
C THR A 498 25.44 -28.93 4.73
N ILE A 499 24.96 -29.65 3.71
CA ILE A 499 25.47 -30.92 3.22
C ILE A 499 26.16 -30.74 1.86
N CYS A 500 26.96 -31.72 1.46
CA CYS A 500 27.59 -31.74 0.15
C CYS A 500 26.73 -32.45 -0.89
N THR A 501 26.24 -31.70 -1.89
CA THR A 501 25.45 -32.18 -3.02
C THR A 501 26.18 -31.83 -4.31
N ASP A 502 26.48 -32.84 -5.15
CA ASP A 502 27.22 -32.72 -6.42
C ASP A 502 28.53 -31.91 -6.40
N GLY A 503 29.17 -31.82 -5.23
CA GLY A 503 30.44 -31.10 -5.03
C GLY A 503 30.28 -29.69 -4.46
N PHE A 504 29.05 -29.24 -4.20
CA PHE A 504 28.74 -27.95 -3.60
C PHE A 504 28.00 -28.07 -2.27
N CYS A 505 28.22 -27.11 -1.37
CA CYS A 505 27.58 -27.05 -0.07
C CYS A 505 26.22 -26.34 -0.17
N LEU A 506 25.14 -27.07 0.11
CA LEU A 506 23.75 -26.59 0.11
C LEU A 506 23.07 -26.91 1.46
N PRO A 507 21.98 -26.23 1.84
CA PRO A 507 21.22 -26.55 3.05
C PRO A 507 20.84 -28.03 3.17
N ASP A 508 20.88 -28.57 4.39
CA ASP A 508 20.42 -29.94 4.69
C ASP A 508 18.89 -30.04 4.64
N GLY A 509 18.35 -31.08 4.00
CA GLY A 509 16.90 -31.30 3.88
C GLY A 509 16.47 -31.93 2.55
N LEU A 510 15.15 -32.11 2.41
CA LEU A 510 14.49 -32.64 1.23
C LEU A 510 14.45 -31.61 0.07
N PRO A 511 14.54 -32.06 -1.20
CA PRO A 511 14.46 -31.19 -2.37
C PRO A 511 13.05 -30.64 -2.61
N LEU A 512 12.93 -29.66 -3.50
CA LEU A 512 11.64 -29.15 -3.95
C LEU A 512 10.80 -30.29 -4.57
N GLY A 513 9.53 -30.38 -4.18
CA GLY A 513 8.58 -31.38 -4.69
C GLY A 513 8.43 -32.64 -3.84
N ASP A 514 9.31 -32.90 -2.86
CA ASP A 514 9.14 -34.02 -1.91
C ASP A 514 8.13 -33.70 -0.80
N LEU A 515 7.47 -34.71 -0.25
CA LEU A 515 6.47 -34.55 0.82
C LEU A 515 7.15 -34.29 2.18
N CYS A 516 6.56 -33.40 2.98
CA CYS A 516 7.09 -32.95 4.27
C CYS A 516 5.98 -32.71 5.30
N THR A 517 6.36 -32.66 6.58
CA THR A 517 5.48 -32.30 7.72
C THR A 517 5.92 -31.07 8.51
N THR A 518 7.18 -30.67 8.43
CA THR A 518 7.75 -29.49 9.12
C THR A 518 8.73 -28.73 8.21
N ASN A 519 8.95 -27.45 8.48
CA ASN A 519 9.80 -26.59 7.64
C ASN A 519 11.26 -27.06 7.64
N GLU A 520 11.70 -27.60 8.78
CA GLU A 520 13.02 -28.14 9.06
C GLU A 520 13.33 -29.44 8.32
N GLU A 521 12.35 -30.05 7.63
CA GLU A 521 12.55 -31.20 6.74
C GLU A 521 13.01 -30.80 5.34
N CYS A 522 12.86 -29.54 4.94
CA CYS A 522 13.08 -29.06 3.56
C CYS A 522 14.38 -28.26 3.42
N ALA A 523 15.17 -28.51 2.36
CA ALA A 523 16.38 -27.73 2.08
C ALA A 523 16.07 -26.25 1.76
N SER A 524 14.83 -25.94 1.36
CA SER A 524 14.32 -24.58 1.20
C SER A 524 13.91 -23.89 2.52
N GLY A 525 13.85 -24.63 3.63
CA GLY A 525 13.29 -24.19 4.91
C GLY A 525 11.77 -23.94 4.89
N ILE A 526 11.04 -24.37 3.85
CA ILE A 526 9.61 -24.11 3.69
C ILE A 526 8.86 -25.38 3.29
N CYS A 527 7.96 -25.83 4.17
CA CYS A 527 7.07 -26.95 3.97
C CYS A 527 5.60 -26.50 3.84
N ALA A 528 4.96 -26.84 2.71
CA ALA A 528 3.54 -26.61 2.48
C ALA A 528 2.76 -27.95 2.35
N GLY A 529 3.17 -28.98 3.11
CA GLY A 529 2.83 -30.39 2.84
C GLY A 529 3.65 -31.00 1.69
N THR A 530 4.32 -30.15 0.92
CA THR A 530 5.37 -30.46 -0.05
C THR A 530 6.47 -29.41 0.15
N CYS A 531 7.74 -29.82 0.10
CA CYS A 531 8.87 -28.92 0.15
C CYS A 531 8.83 -28.00 -1.06
N THR A 532 8.80 -26.70 -0.78
CA THR A 532 8.51 -25.66 -1.77
C THR A 532 9.41 -24.45 -1.53
N ARG A 533 9.45 -23.52 -2.46
CA ARG A 533 10.08 -22.21 -2.29
C ARG A 533 9.13 -21.12 -2.71
N ILE A 534 9.30 -19.93 -2.14
CA ILE A 534 8.55 -18.74 -2.57
C ILE A 534 8.87 -18.45 -4.04
N CYS A 535 7.84 -18.13 -4.82
CA CYS A 535 7.96 -17.76 -6.22
C CYS A 535 7.21 -16.45 -6.51
N GLU A 536 7.90 -15.54 -7.17
CA GLU A 536 7.47 -14.17 -7.47
C GLU A 536 8.08 -13.73 -8.82
N ASP A 537 7.79 -12.53 -9.31
CA ASP A 537 8.21 -12.04 -10.64
C ASP A 537 9.75 -12.03 -10.88
N THR A 538 10.54 -12.08 -9.80
CA THR A 538 12.01 -12.19 -9.83
C THR A 538 12.55 -13.60 -9.51
N ALA A 539 11.67 -14.52 -9.07
CA ALA A 539 12.03 -15.84 -8.55
C ALA A 539 11.16 -16.94 -9.20
N SER A 540 11.42 -17.21 -10.48
CA SER A 540 10.74 -18.25 -11.26
C SER A 540 10.91 -19.65 -10.67
N CYS A 541 9.91 -20.51 -10.83
CA CYS A 541 10.04 -21.92 -10.47
C CYS A 541 10.94 -22.70 -11.45
N PRO A 542 11.56 -23.82 -11.01
CA PRO A 542 12.30 -24.74 -11.88
C PRO A 542 11.43 -25.32 -13.00
N ALA A 543 12.06 -25.87 -14.05
CA ALA A 543 11.42 -26.17 -15.34
C ALA A 543 10.22 -27.14 -15.30
N ASP A 544 10.11 -27.97 -14.26
CA ASP A 544 9.01 -28.94 -14.05
C ASP A 544 8.03 -28.53 -12.93
N PHE A 545 8.08 -27.28 -12.46
CA PHE A 545 7.32 -26.75 -11.32
C PHE A 545 6.47 -25.53 -11.70
N GLU A 546 5.21 -25.51 -11.24
CA GLU A 546 4.30 -24.38 -11.39
C GLU A 546 4.30 -23.53 -10.11
N CYS A 547 4.34 -22.20 -10.27
CA CYS A 547 4.15 -21.27 -9.16
C CYS A 547 2.66 -21.20 -8.80
N ARG A 548 2.28 -21.66 -7.61
CA ARG A 548 0.89 -21.79 -7.16
C ARG A 548 0.69 -21.22 -5.75
N PRO A 549 -0.46 -20.59 -5.44
CA PRO A 549 -0.72 -20.05 -4.10
C PRO A 549 -0.64 -21.10 -2.98
N ALA A 550 0.04 -20.77 -1.89
CA ALA A 550 0.30 -21.62 -0.73
C ALA A 550 0.15 -20.80 0.58
N GLY A 551 -1.09 -20.46 0.93
CA GLY A 551 -1.38 -19.59 2.07
C GLY A 551 -1.17 -18.11 1.71
N SER A 552 -0.28 -17.42 2.43
CA SER A 552 0.03 -16.00 2.24
C SER A 552 1.12 -15.70 1.20
N VAL A 553 1.77 -16.72 0.65
CA VAL A 553 2.80 -16.65 -0.39
C VAL A 553 2.50 -17.65 -1.50
N SER A 554 3.11 -17.48 -2.69
CA SER A 554 3.07 -18.50 -3.74
C SER A 554 4.27 -19.44 -3.61
N GLY A 555 4.04 -20.74 -3.78
CA GLY A 555 5.08 -21.77 -3.74
C GLY A 555 5.27 -22.47 -5.09
N CYS A 556 6.48 -22.98 -5.36
CA CYS A 556 6.71 -23.91 -6.47
C CYS A 556 6.22 -25.34 -6.14
N PHE A 557 5.37 -25.91 -7.01
CA PHE A 557 4.87 -27.30 -6.87
C PHE A 557 4.98 -28.07 -8.19
N PRO A 558 5.18 -29.41 -8.19
CA PRO A 558 5.32 -30.19 -9.41
C PRO A 558 4.12 -30.06 -10.37
N VAL A 559 4.40 -29.90 -11.67
CA VAL A 559 3.37 -29.81 -12.71
C VAL A 559 2.66 -31.16 -12.88
N GLY A 560 1.33 -31.14 -12.89
CA GLY A 560 0.51 -32.29 -13.31
C GLY A 560 0.16 -33.33 -12.24
N VAL A 561 0.42 -33.06 -10.96
CA VAL A 561 -0.12 -33.86 -9.83
C VAL A 561 -1.44 -33.25 -9.37
N GLU A 562 -2.55 -33.99 -9.51
CA GLU A 562 -3.86 -33.54 -8.99
C GLU A 562 -3.83 -33.44 -7.45
N PRO A 563 -4.48 -32.43 -6.84
CA PRO A 563 -4.42 -32.21 -5.40
C PRO A 563 -5.07 -33.35 -4.63
N MET A 564 -4.36 -33.89 -3.64
CA MET A 564 -4.95 -34.78 -2.64
C MET A 564 -5.99 -34.03 -1.81
N GLU A 565 -7.13 -34.68 -1.55
CA GLU A 565 -8.16 -34.13 -0.66
C GLU A 565 -7.60 -33.93 0.77
N PRO A 566 -8.04 -32.90 1.52
CA PRO A 566 -7.54 -32.65 2.87
C PRO A 566 -7.76 -33.86 3.79
N MET A 567 -6.70 -34.32 4.44
CA MET A 567 -6.78 -35.44 5.38
C MET A 567 -7.56 -35.03 6.65
N GLU A 568 -8.62 -35.77 6.98
CA GLU A 568 -9.32 -35.64 8.26
C GLU A 568 -8.40 -36.08 9.42
N GLY A 569 -7.68 -35.12 10.00
CA GLY A 569 -6.79 -35.33 11.16
C GLY A 569 -7.58 -35.41 12.48
N ASP A 570 -7.79 -36.62 13.00
CA ASP A 570 -8.30 -36.84 14.36
C ASP A 570 -7.23 -36.53 15.44
N GLY A 571 -7.65 -35.96 16.57
CA GLY A 571 -6.82 -35.81 17.77
C GLY A 571 -6.72 -34.39 18.35
N GLY A 572 -7.72 -33.94 19.12
CA GLY A 572 -7.62 -32.66 19.86
C GLY A 572 -8.73 -32.30 20.86
N GLY A 573 -9.76 -33.12 21.04
CA GLY A 573 -10.96 -32.74 21.80
C GLY A 573 -10.77 -32.63 23.32
N CYS A 574 -10.82 -31.40 23.85
CA CYS A 574 -11.10 -31.11 25.27
C CYS A 574 -12.57 -30.71 25.47
N ALA A 575 -13.20 -31.09 26.58
CA ALA A 575 -14.67 -31.15 26.67
C ALA A 575 -15.31 -30.40 27.86
N ALA A 576 -16.33 -29.60 27.53
CA ALA A 576 -17.51 -29.23 28.34
C ALA A 576 -18.66 -28.99 27.32
N GLY A 577 -19.90 -29.44 27.46
CA GLY A 577 -20.75 -29.47 28.65
C GLY A 577 -21.61 -28.20 28.70
N GLY A 578 -22.90 -28.16 28.32
CA GLY A 578 -23.80 -29.18 27.75
C GLY A 578 -25.19 -29.16 28.41
N THR A 579 -26.28 -29.28 27.64
CA THR A 579 -27.67 -29.44 28.14
C THR A 579 -28.57 -30.16 27.13
N ALA A 580 -29.46 -31.03 27.62
CA ALA A 580 -30.54 -31.65 26.85
C ALA A 580 -31.81 -30.77 26.84
N PRO A 581 -32.80 -31.08 25.98
CA PRO A 581 -33.97 -31.80 26.51
C PRO A 581 -34.47 -32.99 25.67
N PHE A 582 -35.39 -33.73 26.31
CA PHE A 582 -36.32 -34.78 25.85
C PHE A 582 -36.61 -34.94 24.34
N GLY A 583 -36.83 -36.15 23.82
CA GLY A 583 -36.87 -37.47 24.49
C GLY A 583 -37.67 -38.54 23.72
N ALA A 584 -37.74 -39.75 24.29
CA ALA A 584 -38.29 -41.00 23.71
C ALA A 584 -37.55 -41.54 22.46
N GLY A 585 -37.46 -42.85 22.24
CA GLY A 585 -37.84 -43.98 23.10
C GLY A 585 -38.04 -45.27 22.29
N PHE A 586 -37.60 -46.41 22.84
CA PHE A 586 -37.58 -47.75 22.22
C PHE A 586 -36.65 -47.90 20.99
N ALA A 587 -36.14 -49.09 20.63
CA ALA A 587 -35.77 -50.28 21.41
C ALA A 587 -34.96 -51.30 20.55
N LEU A 588 -34.44 -52.34 21.22
CA LEU A 588 -34.14 -53.70 20.71
C LEU A 588 -32.98 -53.93 19.70
N PHE A 589 -32.00 -54.69 20.19
CA PHE A 589 -31.35 -55.86 19.56
C PHE A 589 -30.45 -55.72 18.31
N ALA A 590 -29.19 -56.05 18.59
CA ALA A 590 -28.16 -56.53 17.67
C ALA A 590 -28.55 -57.74 16.80
N LEU A 591 -27.96 -57.79 15.61
CA LEU A 591 -27.47 -58.96 14.84
C LEU A 591 -26.53 -58.35 13.76
N VAL A 592 -25.20 -58.49 13.77
CA VAL A 592 -24.33 -59.68 13.73
C VAL A 592 -24.40 -60.44 12.39
N LEU A 593 -23.37 -60.19 11.57
CA LEU A 593 -22.82 -61.02 10.47
C LEU A 593 -23.59 -61.23 9.16
N LEU A 594 -22.90 -60.88 8.05
CA LEU A 594 -22.82 -61.59 6.75
C LEU A 594 -24.14 -61.68 5.92
N ARG A 595 -24.13 -61.63 4.58
CA ARG A 595 -23.12 -62.13 3.62
C ARG A 595 -23.45 -61.68 2.17
N ARG A 596 -22.42 -61.41 1.37
CA ARG A 596 -22.31 -61.63 -0.11
C ARG A 596 -23.48 -61.29 -1.05
N ARG A 597 -23.11 -60.54 -2.10
CA ARG A 597 -23.65 -60.57 -3.49
C ARG A 597 -25.07 -60.00 -3.67
N ARG A 598 -25.35 -59.27 -4.74
CA ARG A 598 -24.62 -59.22 -6.03
C ARG A 598 -23.55 -58.14 -6.11
#